data_AF-X0WG08-F1
#
_entry.id   AF-X0WG08-F1
#
_cell.length_a   1.000
_cell.length_b   1.000
_cell.length_c   1.000
_cell.angle_alpha   90.00
_cell.angle_beta   90.00
_cell.angle_gamma   90.00
#
_symmetry.space_group_name_H-M   'P 1'
#
loop_
_entity.id
_entity.type
_entity.pdbx_description
1 polymer ?
#
loop_
_entity_poly.entity_id
_entity_poly.type
_entity_poly.pdbx_seq_one_letter_code
_entity_poly.pdbx_strand_id
1 'polypeptide(L)'
;MSEPETNDGISSPIMGIDRLIHEPARFSIMANLYVVEEADFLFLSRRIGLTKGNLSAHMRKLEEGGYIEVRKGFMGRRPHT
;
A
#
# COMPACT_ATOMS: atom_id res chain seq x y z
N MET A 1 -15.60 22.86 42.62
CA MET A 1 -14.14 22.65 42.75
C MET A 1 -13.82 21.41 41.94
N SER A 2 -13.20 21.67 40.78
CA SER A 2 -12.58 20.83 39.75
C SER A 2 -13.14 19.44 39.43
N GLU A 3 -13.69 19.32 38.21
CA GLU A 3 -13.84 18.07 37.46
C GLU A 3 -12.46 17.41 37.27
N PRO A 4 -12.37 16.07 37.19
CA PRO A 4 -11.11 15.42 36.89
C PRO A 4 -10.76 15.68 35.42
N GLU A 5 -9.67 16.40 35.21
CA GLU A 5 -9.03 16.62 33.91
C GLU A 5 -8.80 15.26 33.24
N THR A 6 -9.53 14.96 32.18
CA THR A 6 -9.29 13.78 31.34
C THR A 6 -7.92 13.93 30.72
N ASN A 7 -6.91 13.26 31.29
CA ASN A 7 -5.62 13.07 30.65
C ASN A 7 -5.78 12.04 29.52
N ASP A 8 -6.51 12.41 28.48
CA ASP A 8 -6.40 11.78 27.18
C ASP A 8 -5.05 12.23 26.61
N GLY A 9 -3.99 11.56 27.07
CA GLY A 9 -2.66 11.72 26.52
C GLY A 9 -2.79 11.69 25.01
N ILE A 10 -2.44 12.80 24.36
CA ILE A 10 -2.56 13.00 22.92
C ILE A 10 -1.63 11.97 22.26
N SER A 11 -2.14 10.74 22.08
CA SER A 11 -1.60 9.81 21.12
C SER A 11 -1.88 10.46 19.78
N SER A 12 -0.89 11.17 19.26
CA SER A 12 -0.99 11.77 17.93
C SER A 12 -1.47 10.65 16.99
N PRO A 13 -2.58 10.83 16.25
CA PRO A 13 -3.14 9.78 15.38
C PRO A 13 -2.11 9.18 14.42
N ILE A 14 -1.06 9.95 14.13
CA ILE A 14 0.06 9.59 13.27
C ILE A 14 0.97 8.52 13.92
N MET A 15 1.06 8.44 15.26
CA MET A 15 1.89 7.45 15.95
C MET A 15 1.41 6.01 15.77
N GLY A 16 0.13 5.81 15.42
CA GLY A 16 -0.46 4.49 15.17
C GLY A 16 -0.34 4.00 13.72
N ILE A 17 0.23 4.80 12.81
CA ILE A 17 0.35 4.41 11.40
C ILE A 17 1.41 3.32 11.26
N ASP A 18 1.07 2.23 10.56
CA ASP A 18 2.07 1.22 10.20
C ASP A 18 3.17 1.86 9.33
N ARG A 19 4.41 1.76 9.81
CA ARG A 19 5.61 2.27 9.13
C ARG A 19 5.80 1.68 7.74
N LEU A 20 5.25 0.51 7.47
CA LEU A 20 5.26 -0.11 6.16
C LEU A 20 4.46 0.72 5.16
N ILE A 21 3.30 1.25 5.55
CA ILE A 21 2.42 2.00 4.63
C ILE A 21 2.65 3.51 4.65
N HIS A 22 3.38 4.03 5.63
CA HIS A 22 3.72 5.45 5.75
C HIS A 22 4.54 5.99 4.56
N GLU A 23 5.15 5.12 3.76
CA GLU A 23 5.91 5.54 2.59
C GLU A 23 4.97 5.86 1.40
N PRO A 24 5.12 7.02 0.73
CA PRO A 24 4.17 7.50 -0.26
C PRO A 24 3.89 6.56 -1.44
N ALA A 25 4.89 5.85 -1.96
CA ALA A 25 4.69 4.92 -3.07
C ALA A 25 3.83 3.73 -2.65
N ARG A 26 4.07 3.15 -1.47
CA ARG A 26 3.26 2.06 -0.93
C ARG A 26 1.83 2.49 -0.64
N PHE A 27 1.64 3.67 -0.03
CA PHE A 27 0.31 4.23 0.15
C PHE A 27 -0.42 4.43 -1.18
N SER A 28 0.27 4.96 -2.20
CA SER A 28 -0.32 5.17 -3.52
C SER A 28 -0.77 3.87 -4.19
N ILE A 29 0.01 2.79 -4.07
CA ILE A 29 -0.37 1.46 -4.59
C ILE A 29 -1.66 1.00 -3.91
N MET A 30 -1.73 1.01 -2.58
CA MET A 30 -2.91 0.58 -1.83
C MET A 30 -4.14 1.45 -2.15
N ALA A 31 -3.97 2.77 -2.22
CA ALA A 31 -5.06 3.69 -2.52
C ALA A 31 -5.66 3.45 -3.92
N ASN A 32 -4.83 3.08 -4.91
CA ASN A 32 -5.33 2.71 -6.24
C ASN A 32 -6.03 1.34 -6.23
N LEU A 33 -5.54 0.38 -5.45
CA LEU A 33 -6.16 -0.94 -5.31
C LEU A 33 -7.43 -0.92 -4.46
N TYR A 34 -7.61 0.07 -3.58
CA TYR A 34 -8.79 0.17 -2.71
C TYR A 34 -10.12 0.35 -3.48
N VAL A 35 -10.07 0.93 -4.69
CA VAL A 35 -11.25 1.26 -5.49
C VAL A 35 -11.53 0.28 -6.64
N VAL A 36 -10.73 -0.79 -6.76
CA VAL A 36 -10.85 -1.82 -7.80
C VAL A 36 -10.70 -3.20 -7.19
N GLU A 37 -11.18 -4.25 -7.87
CA GLU A 37 -10.98 -5.63 -7.40
C GLU A 37 -9.54 -6.11 -7.60
N GLU A 38 -8.95 -5.80 -8.75
CA GLU A 38 -7.57 -6.10 -9.10
C GLU A 38 -7.03 -5.12 -10.15
N ALA A 39 -5.72 -5.05 -10.30
CA ALA A 39 -5.07 -4.21 -11.31
C ALA A 39 -3.82 -4.90 -11.87
N ASP A 40 -3.57 -4.70 -13.17
CA ASP A 40 -2.35 -5.20 -13.80
C ASP A 40 -1.11 -4.36 -13.44
N PHE A 41 0.06 -4.99 -13.42
CA PHE A 41 1.31 -4.35 -13.01
C PHE A 41 1.67 -3.14 -13.89
N LEU A 42 1.44 -3.23 -15.20
CA LEU A 42 1.77 -2.16 -16.14
C LEU A 42 0.84 -0.95 -15.98
N PHE A 43 -0.42 -1.17 -15.63
CA PHE A 43 -1.41 -0.16 -15.31
C PHE A 43 -0.97 0.60 -14.07
N LEU A 44 -0.63 -0.10 -12.98
CA LEU A 44 -0.12 0.54 -11.77
C LEU A 44 1.18 1.32 -12.03
N SER A 45 2.12 0.76 -12.79
CA SER A 45 3.37 1.45 -13.14
C SER A 45 3.12 2.74 -13.91
N ARG A 46 2.22 2.73 -14.90
CA ARG A 46 1.85 3.93 -15.68
C ARG A 46 1.07 4.94 -14.84
N ARG A 47 0.15 4.48 -13.99
CA ARG A 47 -0.73 5.34 -13.19
C ARG A 47 0.02 6.07 -12.08
N ILE A 48 0.94 5.39 -11.40
CA ILE A 48 1.69 5.91 -10.25
C ILE A 48 3.01 6.57 -10.71
N GLY A 49 3.47 6.30 -11.94
CA GLY A 49 4.69 6.88 -12.49
C GLY A 49 5.98 6.27 -11.93
N LEU A 50 5.89 5.07 -11.35
CA LEU A 50 7.05 4.34 -10.82
C LEU A 50 7.69 3.49 -11.92
N THR A 51 9.02 3.42 -11.89
CA THR A 51 9.75 2.44 -12.69
C THR A 51 9.36 1.02 -12.26
N LYS A 52 9.46 0.06 -13.18
CA LYS A 52 9.13 -1.35 -12.90
C LYS A 52 9.88 -1.90 -11.68
N GLY A 53 11.17 -1.57 -11.56
CA GLY A 53 11.99 -2.00 -10.42
C GLY A 53 11.49 -1.44 -9.09
N ASN A 54 11.14 -0.15 -9.07
CA ASN A 54 10.64 0.48 -7.85
C ASN A 54 9.26 -0.06 -7.47
N LEU A 55 8.33 -0.16 -8.43
CA LEU A 55 7.01 -0.74 -8.20
C LEU A 55 7.11 -2.18 -7.65
N SER A 56 7.95 -3.02 -8.27
CA SER A 56 8.19 -4.39 -7.83
C SER A 56 8.72 -4.45 -6.39
N ALA A 57 9.67 -3.59 -6.02
CA ALA A 57 10.21 -3.53 -4.66
C ALA A 57 9.16 -3.10 -3.62
N HIS A 58 8.30 -2.12 -3.95
CA HIS A 58 7.24 -1.67 -3.06
C HIS A 58 6.12 -2.72 -2.94
N MET A 59 5.69 -3.33 -4.04
CA MET A 59 4.69 -4.40 -4.05
C MET A 59 5.16 -5.61 -3.24
N ARG A 60 6.42 -6.02 -3.37
CA ARG A 60 6.98 -7.12 -2.56
C ARG A 60 6.87 -6.83 -1.06
N LYS A 61 7.21 -5.61 -0.62
CA LYS A 61 7.09 -5.24 0.80
C LYS A 61 5.63 -5.22 1.27
N LEU A 62 4.71 -4.77 0.42
CA LEU A 62 3.28 -4.79 0.74
C LEU A 62 2.74 -6.22 0.83
N GLU A 63 3.15 -7.10 -0.08
CA GLU A 63 2.81 -8.52 -0.09
C GLU A 63 3.35 -9.23 1.17
N GLU A 64 4.63 -9.03 1.50
CA GLU A 64 5.23 -9.57 2.72
C GLU A 64 4.54 -9.05 4.00
N GLY A 65 4.00 -7.82 3.96
CA GLY A 65 3.20 -7.23 5.03
C GLY A 65 1.73 -7.64 5.03
N GLY A 66 1.28 -8.45 4.07
CA GLY A 66 -0.12 -8.89 3.96
C GLY A 66 -1.10 -7.81 3.49
N TYR A 67 -0.62 -6.68 2.96
CA TYR A 67 -1.45 -5.57 2.50
C TYR A 67 -2.04 -5.79 1.11
N ILE A 68 -1.37 -6.59 0.27
CA ILE A 68 -1.82 -6.92 -1.08
C ILE A 68 -1.56 -8.40 -1.36
N GLU A 69 -2.30 -8.96 -2.29
CA GLU A 69 -2.01 -10.26 -2.90
C GLU A 69 -1.41 -10.03 -4.30
N VAL A 70 -0.31 -10.72 -4.64
CA VAL A 70 0.27 -10.66 -5.99
C VAL A 70 0.06 -12.01 -6.69
N ARG A 71 -0.81 -12.02 -7.70
CA ARG A 71 -1.06 -13.21 -8.53
C ARG A 71 -0.20 -13.17 -9.78
N LYS A 72 0.66 -14.17 -9.95
CA LYS A 72 1.42 -14.36 -11.20
C LYS A 72 0.58 -15.17 -12.19
N GLY A 73 0.02 -14.49 -13.18
CA GLY A 73 -0.79 -15.11 -14.23
C GLY A 73 0.00 -15.37 -15.52
N PHE A 74 -0.53 -16.23 -16.37
CA PHE A 74 -0.14 -16.33 -17.78
C PHE A 74 -1.39 -16.04 -18.62
N MET A 75 -1.42 -14.93 -19.35
CA MET A 75 -2.43 -14.73 -20.40
C MET A 75 -1.97 -15.49 -21.65
N GLY A 76 -2.39 -16.76 -21.78
CA GLY A 76 -2.00 -17.65 -22.89
C GLY A 76 -0.57 -18.19 -22.75
N ARG A 77 0.25 -18.14 -23.81
CA ARG A 77 1.65 -18.65 -23.83
C ARG A 77 2.69 -17.61 -23.35
N ARG A 78 2.28 -16.50 -22.75
CA ARG A 78 3.19 -15.43 -22.29
C ARG A 78 3.00 -15.17 -20.79
N PRO A 79 4.10 -15.04 -20.02
CA PRO A 79 4.02 -14.61 -18.63
C PRO A 79 3.35 -13.23 -18.58
N HIS A 80 2.28 -13.14 -17.79
CA HIS A 80 1.57 -11.90 -17.52
C HIS A 80 1.92 -11.51 -16.08
N THR A 81 3.03 -10.78 -15.97
CA THR A 81 3.55 -10.26 -14.70
C THR A 81 2.90 -8.94 -14.32
#